data_AF-A0A8J5S758-F1
#
_entry.id   AF-A0A8J5S758-F1
#
_cell.length_a   1.000
_cell.length_b   1.000
_cell.length_c   1.000
_cell.angle_alpha   90.00
_cell.angle_beta   90.00
_cell.angle_gamma   90.00
#
_symmetry.space_group_name_H-M   'P 1'
#
loop_
_entity.id
_entity.type
_entity.pdbx_description
1 polymer ?
#
loop_
_entity_poly.entity_id
_entity_poly.type
_entity_poly.pdbx_seq_one_letter_code
_entity_poly.pdbx_strand_id
1 'polypeptide(L)'
;MNVKFDHHCIWLGTCIGKKNHCRFWWYIFEETILCVWTVALYIESLHIDINKAWWKEFISVILLAVLIFILIFLLLLLIFHTYIALTNQTTYEVARRKRVFYLRGLPDRVHPFSRGICRNIYSFCFPTEKGFNLEAVPPLEELEARAAPYTCHDIICCRCC
;
A
#
# COMPACT_ATOMS: atom_id res chain seq x y z
N MET A 1 -20.13 -9.00 -8.13
CA MET A 1 -19.24 -8.47 -9.17
C MET A 1 -18.50 -7.26 -8.60
N ASN A 2 -17.17 -7.18 -8.75
CA ASN A 2 -16.34 -6.13 -8.14
C ASN A 2 -15.74 -5.19 -9.23
N VAL A 3 -16.08 -3.90 -9.19
CA VAL A 3 -15.33 -2.85 -9.91
C VAL A 3 -14.23 -2.38 -8.97
N LYS A 4 -12.96 -2.65 -9.30
CA LYS A 4 -11.80 -2.33 -8.46
C LYS A 4 -11.53 -0.81 -8.40
N PHE A 5 -12.35 -0.11 -7.62
CA PHE A 5 -12.12 1.23 -7.12
C PHE A 5 -11.28 1.16 -5.85
N ASP A 6 -10.28 2.04 -5.73
CA ASP A 6 -9.45 2.13 -4.54
C ASP A 6 -9.85 3.33 -3.68
N HIS A 7 -9.55 4.55 -4.13
CA HIS A 7 -9.95 5.79 -3.46
C HIS A 7 -9.90 6.98 -4.42
N HIS A 8 -10.44 8.13 -4.02
CA HIS A 8 -10.15 9.40 -4.67
C HIS A 8 -8.95 10.04 -3.96
N CYS A 9 -7.83 10.16 -4.66
CA CYS A 9 -6.63 10.77 -4.12
C CYS A 9 -6.72 12.29 -4.30
N ILE A 10 -6.96 13.01 -3.21
CA ILE A 10 -7.08 14.46 -3.21
C ILE A 10 -5.76 15.12 -3.64
N TRP A 11 -4.62 14.54 -3.24
CA TRP A 11 -3.28 15.05 -3.58
C TRP A 11 -3.00 15.06 -5.08
N LEU A 12 -3.47 14.02 -5.79
CA LEU A 12 -3.31 13.90 -7.25
C LEU A 12 -4.52 14.42 -8.02
N GLY A 13 -5.59 14.85 -7.32
CA GLY A 13 -6.85 15.27 -7.94
C GLY A 13 -7.51 14.20 -8.82
N THR A 14 -7.24 12.90 -8.57
CA THR A 14 -7.68 11.81 -9.45
C THR A 14 -8.11 10.57 -8.67
N CYS A 15 -8.93 9.74 -9.31
CA CYS A 15 -9.35 8.45 -8.76
C CYS A 15 -8.26 7.39 -8.97
N ILE A 16 -7.93 6.68 -7.90
CA ILE A 16 -7.06 5.51 -7.92
C ILE A 16 -7.93 4.25 -7.99
N GLY A 17 -7.54 3.33 -8.86
CA GLY A 17 -8.23 2.07 -9.09
C GLY A 17 -7.37 1.13 -9.92
N LYS A 18 -7.95 0.03 -10.41
CA LYS A 18 -7.21 -1.08 -11.05
C LYS A 18 -6.14 -0.68 -12.07
N LYS A 19 -6.41 0.34 -12.91
CA LYS A 19 -5.52 0.72 -14.02
C LYS A 19 -4.31 1.56 -13.61
N ASN A 20 -4.39 2.28 -12.50
CA ASN A 20 -3.33 3.20 -12.03
C ASN A 20 -2.83 2.87 -10.62
N HIS A 21 -3.35 1.85 -9.95
CA HIS A 21 -2.94 1.50 -8.58
C HIS A 21 -1.44 1.20 -8.48
N CYS A 22 -0.86 0.44 -9.42
CA CYS A 22 0.60 0.21 -9.42
C CYS A 22 1.40 1.49 -9.66
N ARG A 23 0.94 2.36 -10.56
CA ARG A 23 1.60 3.65 -10.80
C ARG A 23 1.55 4.54 -9.55
N PHE A 24 0.44 4.50 -8.81
CA PHE A 24 0.31 5.20 -7.54
C PHE A 24 1.28 4.65 -6.46
N TRP A 25 1.47 3.33 -6.41
CA TRP A 25 2.48 2.74 -5.51
C TRP A 25 3.90 3.20 -5.87
N TRP A 26 4.26 3.21 -7.16
CA TRP A 26 5.55 3.73 -7.62
C TRP A 26 5.73 5.21 -7.30
N TYR A 27 4.69 6.01 -7.46
CA TYR A 27 4.69 7.42 -7.04
C TYR A 27 5.05 7.58 -5.55
N ILE A 28 4.37 6.84 -4.65
CA ILE A 28 4.69 6.88 -3.21
C ILE A 28 6.13 6.43 -2.94
N PHE A 29 6.59 5.38 -3.64
CA PHE A 29 7.94 4.86 -3.49
C PHE A 29 9.01 5.89 -3.89
N GLU A 30 8.84 6.54 -5.04
CA GLU A 30 9.74 7.59 -5.54
C GLU A 30 9.75 8.82 -4.61
N GLU A 31 8.57 9.27 -4.15
CA GLU A 31 8.46 10.36 -3.15
C GLU A 31 9.17 10.00 -1.84
N THR A 32 9.05 8.74 -1.39
CA THR A 32 9.74 8.26 -0.19
C THR A 32 11.26 8.31 -0.37
N ILE A 33 11.77 7.83 -1.50
CA ILE A 33 13.22 7.88 -1.82
C ILE A 33 13.70 9.32 -1.86
N LEU A 34 12.99 10.20 -2.56
CA LEU A 34 13.35 11.61 -2.68
C LEU A 34 13.38 12.29 -1.31
N CYS A 35 12.41 11.99 -0.45
CA CYS A 35 12.35 12.53 0.91
C CYS A 35 13.52 12.03 1.77
N VAL A 36 13.86 10.74 1.73
CA VAL A 36 15.03 10.17 2.41
C VAL A 36 16.32 10.84 1.94
N TRP A 37 16.49 10.95 0.62
CA TRP A 37 17.66 11.60 0.02
C TRP A 37 17.78 13.06 0.46
N THR A 38 16.66 13.79 0.46
CA THR A 38 16.62 15.19 0.90
C THR A 38 17.01 15.33 2.37
N VAL A 39 16.49 14.46 3.26
CA VAL A 39 16.84 14.45 4.69
C VAL A 39 18.33 14.17 4.88
N ALA A 40 18.91 13.22 4.13
CA ALA A 40 20.32 12.89 4.21
C ALA A 40 21.21 14.11 3.84
N LEU A 41 20.95 14.72 2.68
CA LEU A 41 21.66 15.94 2.25
C LEU A 41 21.45 17.10 3.24
N TYR A 42 20.27 17.20 3.81
CA TYR A 42 19.97 18.25 4.79
C TYR A 42 20.82 18.11 6.05
N ILE A 43 20.92 16.90 6.60
CA ILE A 43 21.75 16.60 7.76
C ILE A 43 23.22 16.89 7.46
N GLU A 44 23.74 16.46 6.30
CA GLU A 44 25.11 16.77 5.87
C GLU A 44 25.36 18.28 5.80
N SER A 45 24.40 19.06 5.25
CA SER A 45 24.51 20.52 5.16
C SER A 45 24.55 21.22 6.52
N LEU A 46 23.98 20.62 7.56
CA LEU A 46 24.00 21.16 8.92
C LEU A 46 25.36 20.99 9.59
N HIS A 47 26.09 19.92 9.27
CA HIS A 47 27.41 19.67 9.83
C HIS A 47 28.49 20.63 9.33
N ILE A 48 28.28 21.30 8.20
CA ILE A 48 29.30 22.13 7.52
C ILE A 48 29.35 23.56 8.08
N ASP A 49 28.35 24.01 8.85
CA ASP A 49 28.16 25.44 9.16
C ASP A 49 28.29 25.76 10.68
N ILE A 50 29.51 26.05 11.13
CA ILE A 50 29.83 26.32 12.56
C ILE A 50 29.49 27.77 12.99
N ASN A 51 29.18 28.68 12.05
CA ASN A 51 28.94 30.11 12.32
C ASN A 51 27.53 30.60 11.94
N LYS A 52 26.48 29.77 12.12
CA LYS A 52 25.10 30.16 11.80
C LYS A 52 24.49 31.07 12.87
N ALA A 53 23.71 32.05 12.41
CA ALA A 53 22.87 32.85 13.31
C ALA A 53 21.75 31.97 13.91
N TRP A 54 21.44 32.14 15.19
CA TRP A 54 20.47 31.34 15.95
C TRP A 54 19.10 31.16 15.24
N TRP A 55 18.61 32.20 14.55
CA TRP A 55 17.34 32.13 13.82
C TRP A 55 17.40 31.21 12.60
N LYS A 56 18.57 31.09 11.94
CA LYS A 56 18.77 30.14 10.83
C LYS A 56 18.79 28.70 11.34
N GLU A 57 19.40 28.46 12.50
CA GLU A 57 19.39 27.15 13.15
C GLU A 57 17.98 26.76 13.58
N PHE A 58 17.23 27.69 14.18
CA PHE A 58 15.85 27.47 14.58
C PHE A 58 14.94 27.12 13.39
N ILE A 59 14.99 27.90 12.31
CA ILE A 59 14.27 27.59 11.07
C ILE A 59 14.70 26.23 10.52
N SER A 60 16.00 25.94 10.59
CA SER A 60 16.54 24.69 10.07
C SER A 60 16.00 23.46 10.82
N VAL A 61 15.95 23.52 12.14
CA VAL A 61 15.39 22.44 12.98
C VAL A 61 13.90 22.23 12.67
N ILE A 62 13.14 23.31 12.48
CA ILE A 62 11.71 23.22 12.12
C ILE A 62 11.55 22.52 10.77
N LEU A 63 12.31 22.93 9.75
CA LEU A 63 12.24 22.32 8.42
C LEU A 63 12.61 20.84 8.46
N LEU A 64 13.65 20.47 9.21
CA LEU A 64 14.02 19.06 9.40
C LEU A 64 12.90 18.28 10.09
N ALA A 65 12.28 18.83 11.14
CA ALA A 65 11.17 18.18 11.83
C ALA A 65 9.97 17.95 10.88
N VAL A 66 9.65 18.92 10.03
CA VAL A 66 8.60 18.78 9.00
C VAL A 66 8.95 17.70 7.98
N LEU A 67 10.20 17.66 7.49
CA LEU A 67 10.65 16.62 6.55
C LEU A 67 10.57 15.22 7.17
N ILE A 68 10.98 15.06 8.43
CA ILE A 68 10.88 13.78 9.15
C ILE A 68 9.41 13.38 9.34
N PHE A 69 8.52 14.32 9.66
CA PHE A 69 7.09 14.04 9.77
C PHE A 69 6.49 13.57 8.44
N ILE A 70 6.83 14.23 7.34
CA ILE A 70 6.42 13.82 5.98
C ILE A 70 6.96 12.43 5.66
N LEU A 71 8.24 12.16 5.96
CA LEU A 71 8.86 10.86 5.72
C LEU A 71 8.15 9.73 6.47
N ILE A 72 7.81 9.94 7.75
CA ILE A 72 7.04 8.96 8.54
C ILE A 72 5.70 8.67 7.86
N PHE A 73 4.98 9.70 7.43
CA PHE A 73 3.71 9.53 6.74
C PHE A 73 3.85 8.76 5.42
N LEU A 74 4.85 9.09 4.60
CA LEU A 74 5.15 8.40 3.35
C LEU A 74 5.52 6.93 3.56
N LEU A 75 6.34 6.62 4.57
CA LEU A 75 6.71 5.25 4.91
C LEU A 75 5.51 4.42 5.34
N LEU A 76 4.64 4.96 6.22
CA LEU A 76 3.43 4.27 6.63
C LEU A 76 2.49 4.02 5.45
N LEU A 77 2.35 5.01 4.55
CA LEU A 77 1.54 4.89 3.34
C LEU A 77 2.11 3.83 2.39
N LEU A 78 3.44 3.82 2.19
CA LEU A 78 4.13 2.84 1.36
C LEU A 78 3.96 1.42 1.90
N ILE A 79 4.16 1.21 3.20
CA ILE A 79 3.97 -0.08 3.86
C ILE A 79 2.52 -0.55 3.68
N PHE A 80 1.56 0.33 3.91
CA PHE A 80 0.14 0.02 3.75
C PHE A 80 -0.23 -0.34 2.32
N HIS A 81 0.19 0.45 1.32
CA HIS A 81 -0.09 0.16 -0.08
C HIS A 81 0.67 -1.08 -0.59
N THR A 82 1.82 -1.39 0.00
CA THR A 82 2.51 -2.67 -0.25
C THR A 82 1.69 -3.82 0.30
N TYR A 83 1.21 -3.74 1.55
CA TYR A 83 0.38 -4.77 2.16
C TYR A 83 -0.86 -5.11 1.31
N ILE A 84 -1.62 -4.11 0.86
CA ILE A 84 -2.81 -4.35 0.05
C ILE A 84 -2.47 -4.89 -1.35
N ALA A 85 -1.33 -4.50 -1.92
CA ALA A 85 -0.85 -5.08 -3.18
C ALA A 85 -0.50 -6.57 -3.02
N LEU A 86 0.16 -6.94 -1.91
CA LEU A 86 0.51 -8.32 -1.58
C LEU A 86 -0.72 -9.20 -1.31
N THR A 87 -1.80 -8.64 -0.75
CA THR A 87 -3.04 -9.39 -0.44
C THR A 87 -4.14 -9.23 -1.50
N ASN A 88 -3.85 -8.53 -2.59
CA ASN A 88 -4.77 -8.22 -3.68
C ASN A 88 -6.08 -7.55 -3.21
N GLN A 89 -5.94 -6.58 -2.31
CA GLN A 89 -7.04 -5.77 -1.76
C GLN A 89 -6.93 -4.32 -2.21
N THR A 90 -8.03 -3.59 -2.04
CA THR A 90 -8.10 -2.13 -2.17
C THR A 90 -8.22 -1.47 -0.79
N THR A 91 -7.80 -0.21 -0.70
CA THR A 91 -8.00 0.62 0.50
C THR A 91 -9.48 0.73 0.87
N TYR A 92 -10.36 0.80 -0.13
CA TYR A 92 -11.82 0.75 0.05
C TYR A 92 -12.28 -0.54 0.74
N GLU A 93 -11.81 -1.70 0.28
CA GLU A 93 -12.15 -3.00 0.87
C GLU A 93 -11.68 -3.12 2.32
N VAL A 94 -10.49 -2.59 2.62
CA VAL A 94 -9.96 -2.57 4.01
C VAL A 94 -10.79 -1.62 4.88
N ALA A 95 -10.97 -0.37 4.46
CA ALA A 95 -11.64 0.66 5.25
C ALA A 95 -13.15 0.42 5.42
N ARG A 96 -13.78 -0.22 4.43
CA ARG A 96 -15.24 -0.47 4.39
C ARG A 96 -15.59 -1.94 4.39
N ARG A 97 -14.72 -2.81 4.91
CA ARG A 97 -14.90 -4.27 4.97
C ARG A 97 -16.31 -4.70 5.37
N LYS A 98 -16.87 -4.17 6.47
CA LYS A 98 -18.22 -4.52 6.97
C LYS A 98 -19.37 -4.08 6.04
N ARG A 99 -19.14 -3.04 5.21
CA ARG A 99 -20.12 -2.52 4.25
C ARG A 99 -20.07 -3.25 2.91
N VAL A 100 -18.91 -3.79 2.53
CA VAL A 100 -18.71 -4.56 1.31
C VAL A 100 -19.41 -5.91 1.43
N PHE A 101 -20.37 -6.18 0.54
CA PHE A 101 -21.28 -7.33 0.68
C PHE A 101 -20.57 -8.68 0.74
N TYR A 102 -19.52 -8.89 -0.06
CA TYR A 102 -18.78 -10.16 -0.13
C TYR A 102 -17.70 -10.30 0.94
N LEU A 103 -17.36 -9.23 1.67
CA LEU A 103 -16.44 -9.28 2.80
C LEU A 103 -17.17 -9.34 4.13
N ARG A 104 -18.47 -9.06 4.14
CA ARG A 104 -19.29 -9.07 5.34
C ARG A 104 -19.37 -10.50 5.89
N GLY A 105 -18.94 -10.67 7.14
CA GLY A 105 -18.96 -11.98 7.83
C GLY A 105 -17.70 -12.83 7.61
N LEU A 106 -16.78 -12.42 6.74
CA LEU A 106 -15.50 -13.11 6.60
C LEU A 106 -14.52 -12.69 7.72
N PRO A 107 -13.71 -13.62 8.26
CA PRO A 107 -12.62 -13.28 9.17
C PRO A 107 -11.62 -12.30 8.53
N ASP A 108 -11.00 -11.44 9.35
CA ASP A 108 -10.12 -10.37 8.84
C ASP A 108 -8.91 -10.89 8.05
N ARG A 109 -8.43 -12.09 8.39
CA ARG A 109 -7.32 -12.79 7.73
C ARG A 109 -7.63 -13.38 6.35
N VAL A 110 -8.91 -13.41 5.94
CA VAL A 110 -9.31 -13.99 4.65
C VAL A 110 -9.29 -12.90 3.58
N HIS A 111 -8.54 -13.18 2.51
CA HIS A 111 -8.40 -12.31 1.34
C HIS A 111 -8.98 -13.01 0.09
N PRO A 112 -10.26 -12.75 -0.27
CA PRO A 112 -10.96 -13.50 -1.31
C PRO A 112 -10.28 -13.49 -2.68
N PHE A 113 -9.64 -12.38 -3.03
CA PHE A 113 -9.00 -12.23 -4.34
C PHE A 113 -7.50 -12.51 -4.32
N SER A 114 -6.91 -12.85 -3.17
CA SER A 114 -5.49 -13.21 -3.11
C SER A 114 -5.26 -14.54 -3.84
N ARG A 115 -4.26 -14.57 -4.73
CA ARG A 115 -3.85 -15.74 -5.51
C ARG A 115 -2.38 -16.10 -5.29
N GLY A 116 -1.84 -15.70 -4.12
CA GLY A 116 -0.42 -15.82 -3.79
C GLY A 116 0.38 -14.56 -4.14
N ILE A 117 1.48 -14.33 -3.40
CA ILE A 117 2.23 -13.07 -3.42
C ILE A 117 2.70 -12.72 -4.83
N CYS A 118 3.36 -13.65 -5.52
CA CYS A 118 3.93 -13.42 -6.85
C CYS A 118 2.84 -13.06 -7.87
N ARG A 119 1.72 -13.79 -7.84
CA ARG A 119 0.61 -13.57 -8.78
C ARG A 119 -0.16 -12.30 -8.47
N ASN A 120 -0.25 -11.91 -7.21
CA ASN A 120 -0.86 -10.65 -6.79
C ASN A 120 -0.03 -9.47 -7.29
N ILE A 121 1.29 -9.47 -7.08
CA ILE A 121 2.19 -8.42 -7.57
C ILE A 121 2.16 -8.35 -9.10
N TYR A 122 2.23 -9.49 -9.80
CA TYR A 122 2.15 -9.51 -11.26
C TYR A 122 0.84 -8.88 -11.76
N SER A 123 -0.29 -9.26 -11.18
CA SER A 123 -1.61 -8.73 -11.56
C SER A 123 -1.79 -7.25 -11.19
N PHE A 124 -1.10 -6.80 -10.13
CA PHE A 124 -1.08 -5.42 -9.68
C PHE A 124 -0.29 -4.53 -10.65
N CYS A 125 0.91 -4.96 -11.05
CA CYS A 125 1.79 -4.22 -11.94
C CYS A 125 1.40 -4.31 -13.42
N PHE A 126 0.84 -5.44 -13.84
CA PHE A 126 0.45 -5.70 -15.23
C PHE A 126 -1.05 -6.03 -15.31
N PRO A 127 -1.94 -5.05 -15.02
CA PRO A 127 -3.37 -5.26 -15.13
C PRO A 127 -3.74 -5.52 -16.59
N THR A 128 -4.33 -6.68 -16.88
CA THR A 128 -4.73 -7.02 -18.25
C THR A 128 -5.83 -6.08 -18.76
N GLU A 129 -5.59 -5.45 -19.90
CA GLU A 129 -6.40 -4.39 -20.55
C GLU A 129 -7.82 -4.79 -21.02
N LYS A 130 -8.24 -6.05 -20.88
CA LYS A 130 -9.51 -6.51 -21.46
C LYS A 130 -10.72 -6.09 -20.60
N GLY A 131 -11.23 -4.88 -20.81
CA GLY A 131 -12.55 -4.41 -20.35
C GLY A 131 -12.75 -4.30 -18.83
N PHE A 132 -13.99 -4.00 -18.40
CA PHE A 132 -14.41 -4.09 -17.01
C PHE A 132 -14.50 -5.56 -16.59
N ASN A 133 -13.35 -6.22 -16.39
CA ASN A 133 -13.29 -7.56 -15.83
C ASN A 133 -13.76 -7.51 -14.37
N LEU A 134 -15.05 -7.77 -14.18
CA LEU A 134 -15.67 -7.96 -12.89
C LEU A 134 -15.16 -9.27 -12.33
N GLU A 135 -14.36 -9.20 -11.27
CA GLU A 135 -13.85 -10.40 -10.62
C GLU A 135 -15.01 -11.08 -9.89
N ALA A 136 -15.23 -12.36 -10.22
CA ALA A 136 -16.23 -13.17 -9.54
C ALA A 136 -15.76 -13.41 -8.10
N VAL A 137 -16.68 -13.26 -7.15
CA VAL A 137 -16.41 -13.59 -5.75
C VAL A 137 -16.31 -15.12 -5.67
N PRO A 138 -15.26 -15.68 -5.06
CA PRO A 138 -15.16 -17.12 -4.86
C PRO A 138 -16.36 -17.68 -4.07
N PRO A 139 -16.76 -18.95 -4.29
CA PRO A 139 -17.81 -19.61 -3.51
C PRO A 139 -17.51 -19.57 -2.00
N LEU A 140 -18.56 -19.57 -1.18
CA LEU A 140 -18.41 -19.49 0.28
C LEU A 140 -17.56 -20.64 0.84
N GLU A 141 -17.74 -21.85 0.31
CA GLU A 141 -16.97 -23.05 0.67
C GLU A 141 -15.45 -22.85 0.48
N GLU A 142 -15.04 -22.18 -0.61
CA GLU A 142 -13.62 -21.88 -0.86
C GLU A 142 -13.10 -20.82 0.13
N LEU A 143 -13.92 -19.84 0.48
CA LEU A 143 -13.56 -18.81 1.46
C LEU A 143 -13.43 -19.38 2.88
N GLU A 144 -14.30 -20.32 3.25
CA GLU A 144 -14.22 -21.07 4.50
C GLU A 144 -12.97 -21.96 4.54
N ALA A 145 -12.65 -22.66 3.44
CA ALA A 145 -11.42 -23.44 3.33
C ALA A 145 -10.15 -22.58 3.47
N ARG A 146 -10.18 -21.32 3.02
CA ARG A 146 -9.10 -20.34 3.22
C ARG A 146 -9.09 -19.72 4.62
N ALA A 147 -10.21 -19.78 5.35
CA ALA A 147 -10.31 -19.33 6.73
C ALA A 147 -9.78 -20.36 7.74
N ALA A 148 -9.64 -21.62 7.30
CA ALA A 148 -9.14 -22.72 8.09
C ALA A 148 -7.70 -22.43 8.57
N PRO A 149 -7.36 -22.79 9.83
CA PRO A 149 -6.01 -22.64 10.35
C PRO A 149 -5.01 -23.49 9.56
N TYR A 150 -3.82 -22.95 9.32
CA TYR A 150 -2.74 -23.66 8.64
C TYR A 150 -2.31 -24.89 9.45
N THR A 151 -2.16 -26.01 8.76
CA THR A 151 -1.56 -27.22 9.31
C THR A 151 -0.05 -27.24 9.06
N CYS A 152 0.71 -28.06 9.79
CA CYS A 152 2.15 -28.24 9.53
C CYS A 152 2.44 -28.68 8.09
N HIS A 153 1.51 -29.40 7.45
CA HIS A 153 1.62 -29.82 6.05
C HIS A 153 1.50 -28.64 5.07
N ASP A 154 0.61 -27.68 5.36
CA ASP A 154 0.42 -26.49 4.50
C ASP A 154 1.66 -25.59 4.44
N ILE A 155 2.41 -25.52 5.54
CA ILE A 155 3.67 -24.77 5.65
C ILE A 155 4.74 -25.43 4.77
N ILE A 156 4.83 -26.76 4.81
CA ILE A 156 5.82 -27.55 4.04
C ILE A 156 5.51 -27.48 2.53
N CYS A 157 4.24 -27.47 2.14
CA CYS A 157 3.83 -27.46 0.73
C CYS A 157 3.73 -26.07 0.08
N CYS A 158 4.18 -24.99 0.74
CA CYS A 158 4.16 -23.63 0.20
C CYS A 158 2.79 -23.22 -0.39
N ARG A 159 1.69 -23.52 0.33
CA ARG A 159 0.33 -23.09 -0.06
C ARG A 159 0.15 -21.55 -0.05
N CYS A 160 1.20 -20.81 0.29
CA CYS A 160 1.28 -19.36 0.38
C CYS A 160 1.75 -18.65 -0.92
N CYS A 161 2.19 -19.40 -1.94
CA CYS A 161 2.75 -18.87 -3.18
C CYS A 161 1.76 -18.80 -4.34
#